data_AF-A0A2W5E6X4-F1
#
_entry.id   AF-A0A2W5E6X4-F1
#
_cell.length_a   1.000
_cell.length_b   1.000
_cell.length_c   1.000
_cell.angle_alpha   90.00
_cell.angle_beta   90.00
_cell.angle_gamma   90.00
#
_symmetry.space_group_name_H-M   'P 1'
#
loop_
_entity.id
_entity.type
_entity.pdbx_description
1 polymer ?
#
loop_
_entity_poly.entity_id
_entity_poly.type
_entity_poly.pdbx_seq_one_letter_code
_entity_poly.pdbx_strand_id
1 'polypeptide(L)'
;RLILLNFFRAEAERRMTTGNSQSIIYAIEEPETSQHTDHQKILIRAFLELSQANRTQVLLTTHSSTVVKGLSFDHLRLVSKNEHGHKLIEQVIPHQLPYPSLNEINFLAFRDLTEEYHNELHGYIEAEELWNDYKNGKTTITYNKTFRGNTSVHQIILTEYIRHQIHHPENTLNPRFTFEQLEDSVNLMRDFILSQRN
;
A
#
# COMPACT_ATOMS: atom_id res chain seq x y z
N ARG A 1 -21.72 11.03 -8.99
CA ARG A 1 -20.78 10.05 -9.59
C ARG A 1 -21.35 8.62 -9.62
N LEU A 2 -21.88 8.06 -8.52
CA LEU A 2 -22.59 6.76 -8.52
C LEU A 2 -23.72 6.64 -9.56
N ILE A 3 -24.46 7.73 -9.81
CA ILE A 3 -25.50 7.78 -10.86
C ILE A 3 -24.91 7.53 -12.26
N LEU A 4 -23.71 8.05 -12.54
CA LEU A 4 -23.02 7.86 -13.83
C LEU A 4 -22.61 6.40 -14.02
N LEU A 5 -22.23 5.73 -12.94
CA LEU A 5 -21.86 4.31 -12.96
C LEU A 5 -23.06 3.41 -13.23
N ASN A 6 -24.21 3.71 -12.62
CA ASN A 6 -25.45 3.02 -12.93
C ASN A 6 -25.86 3.20 -14.40
N PHE A 7 -25.58 4.38 -14.97
CA PHE A 7 -25.78 4.60 -16.40
C PHE A 7 -24.86 3.70 -17.24
N PHE A 8 -23.56 3.63 -16.93
CA PHE A 8 -22.63 2.73 -17.64
C PHE A 8 -23.03 1.26 -17.52
N ARG A 9 -23.51 0.85 -16.34
CA ARG A 9 -23.98 -0.52 -16.14
C ARG A 9 -25.23 -0.83 -16.96
N ALA A 10 -26.24 0.05 -16.91
CA ALA A 10 -27.45 -0.10 -17.71
C ALA A 10 -27.16 -0.10 -19.23
N GLU A 11 -26.16 0.68 -19.65
CA GLU A 11 -25.71 0.75 -21.04
C GLU A 11 -25.03 -0.56 -21.49
N ALA A 12 -24.16 -1.12 -20.64
CA ALA A 12 -23.54 -2.43 -20.86
C ALA A 12 -24.58 -3.56 -20.89
N GLU A 13 -25.52 -3.57 -19.94
CA GLU A 13 -26.62 -4.55 -19.87
C GLU A 13 -27.54 -4.48 -21.10
N ARG A 14 -27.91 -3.26 -21.56
CA ARG A 14 -28.73 -3.07 -22.78
C ARG A 14 -28.06 -3.62 -24.04
N ARG A 15 -26.72 -3.60 -24.11
CA ARG A 15 -25.99 -4.15 -25.26
C ARG A 15 -25.97 -5.66 -25.28
N MET A 16 -25.89 -6.29 -24.10
CA MET A 16 -26.03 -7.75 -23.98
C MET A 16 -27.38 -8.23 -24.51
N THR A 17 -28.46 -7.50 -24.22
CA THR A 17 -29.82 -7.88 -24.67
C THR A 17 -30.08 -7.57 -26.15
N THR A 18 -29.47 -6.52 -26.71
CA THR A 18 -29.66 -6.12 -28.11
C THR A 18 -28.75 -6.85 -29.11
N GLY A 19 -27.87 -7.75 -28.64
CA GLY A 19 -26.97 -8.54 -29.50
C GLY A 19 -25.88 -7.71 -30.19
N ASN A 20 -25.65 -6.48 -29.73
CA ASN A 20 -24.69 -5.57 -30.35
C ASN A 20 -23.25 -6.01 -30.03
N SER A 21 -22.42 -6.21 -31.06
CA SER A 21 -21.10 -6.85 -30.96
C SER A 21 -19.93 -5.90 -30.68
N GLN A 22 -20.21 -4.60 -30.53
CA GLN A 22 -19.19 -3.58 -30.43
C GLN A 22 -18.53 -3.55 -29.03
N SER A 23 -17.20 -3.66 -29.01
CA SER A 23 -16.39 -3.61 -27.79
C SER A 23 -16.34 -2.18 -27.23
N ILE A 24 -16.26 -2.04 -25.90
CA ILE A 24 -16.20 -0.75 -25.20
C ILE A 24 -14.96 -0.69 -24.33
N ILE A 25 -14.32 0.47 -24.33
CA ILE A 25 -13.28 0.82 -23.37
C ILE A 25 -13.77 2.04 -22.58
N TYR A 26 -13.92 1.87 -21.27
CA TYR A 26 -14.16 2.96 -20.33
C TYR A 26 -12.82 3.46 -19.82
N ALA A 27 -12.43 4.69 -20.16
CA ALA A 27 -11.26 5.35 -19.60
C ALA A 27 -11.71 6.43 -18.62
N ILE A 28 -11.37 6.28 -17.34
CA ILE A 28 -11.87 7.15 -16.26
C ILE A 28 -10.69 7.68 -15.46
N GLU A 29 -10.61 8.99 -15.38
CA GLU A 29 -9.57 9.68 -14.64
C GLU A 29 -10.02 9.96 -13.20
N GLU A 30 -9.17 9.59 -12.25
CA GLU A 30 -9.30 9.85 -10.81
C GLU A 30 -10.76 9.72 -10.31
N PRO A 31 -11.38 8.54 -10.51
CA PRO A 31 -12.78 8.31 -10.17
C PRO A 31 -13.09 8.59 -8.68
N GLU A 32 -12.09 8.45 -7.81
CA GLU A 32 -12.13 8.68 -6.37
C GLU A 32 -12.29 10.15 -5.93
N THR A 33 -12.03 11.11 -6.83
CA THR A 33 -11.95 12.53 -6.44
C THR A 33 -13.21 12.99 -5.71
N SER A 34 -13.01 13.66 -4.57
CA SER A 34 -14.07 14.16 -3.66
C SER A 34 -14.99 13.06 -3.09
N GLN A 35 -14.53 11.81 -2.99
CA GLN A 35 -15.25 10.72 -2.33
C GLN A 35 -14.60 10.33 -1.00
N HIS A 36 -15.44 10.07 0.00
CA HIS A 36 -15.02 9.41 1.25
C HIS A 36 -14.47 8.01 0.96
N THR A 37 -13.53 7.52 1.77
CA THR A 37 -12.84 6.23 1.62
C THR A 37 -13.81 5.06 1.39
N ASP A 38 -14.92 5.01 2.11
CA ASP A 38 -15.92 3.94 1.94
C ASP A 38 -16.61 3.97 0.58
N HIS A 39 -16.86 5.16 0.04
CA HIS A 39 -17.40 5.30 -1.31
C HIS A 39 -16.37 4.92 -2.37
N GLN A 40 -15.07 5.17 -2.14
CA GLN A 40 -14.01 4.71 -3.04
C GLN A 40 -14.01 3.18 -3.15
N LYS A 41 -14.16 2.46 -2.02
CA LYS A 41 -14.26 0.99 -2.01
C LYS A 41 -15.46 0.48 -2.82
N ILE A 42 -16.63 1.09 -2.65
CA ILE A 42 -17.85 0.74 -3.42
C ILE A 42 -17.61 0.99 -4.92
N LEU A 43 -16.99 2.12 -5.25
CA LEU A 43 -16.70 2.52 -6.62
C LEU A 43 -15.77 1.53 -7.33
N ILE A 44 -14.70 1.08 -6.67
CA ILE A 44 -13.76 0.10 -7.24
C ILE A 44 -14.42 -1.26 -7.47
N ARG A 45 -15.25 -1.73 -6.53
CA ARG A 45 -16.01 -2.97 -6.72
C ARG A 45 -16.90 -2.90 -7.96
N ALA A 46 -17.61 -1.80 -8.12
CA ALA A 46 -18.50 -1.64 -9.26
C ALA A 46 -17.76 -1.49 -10.60
N PHE A 47 -16.53 -0.93 -10.63
CA PHE A 47 -15.69 -0.97 -11.83
C PHE A 47 -15.15 -2.37 -12.14
N LEU A 48 -14.75 -3.12 -11.11
CA LEU A 48 -14.37 -4.53 -11.28
C LEU A 48 -15.54 -5.33 -11.85
N GLU A 49 -16.75 -5.18 -11.30
CA GLU A 49 -17.96 -5.81 -11.85
C GLU A 49 -18.21 -5.40 -13.30
N LEU A 50 -18.12 -4.11 -13.62
CA LEU A 50 -18.28 -3.62 -14.99
C LEU A 50 -17.22 -4.20 -15.95
N SER A 51 -15.98 -4.38 -15.48
CA SER A 51 -14.90 -4.97 -16.30
C SER A 51 -15.13 -6.44 -16.65
N GLN A 52 -15.98 -7.14 -15.89
CA GLN A 52 -16.37 -8.52 -16.19
C GLN A 52 -17.49 -8.63 -17.23
N ALA A 53 -18.11 -7.50 -17.61
CA ALA A 53 -19.11 -7.49 -18.68
C ALA A 53 -18.47 -7.86 -20.02
N ASN A 54 -19.23 -8.57 -20.87
CA ASN A 54 -18.71 -9.05 -22.15
C ASN A 54 -18.19 -7.89 -23.02
N ARG A 55 -17.01 -8.09 -23.63
CA ARG A 55 -16.35 -7.09 -24.51
C ARG A 55 -16.20 -5.70 -23.86
N THR A 56 -16.03 -5.65 -22.55
CA THR A 56 -15.87 -4.41 -21.79
C THR A 56 -14.49 -4.36 -21.15
N GLN A 57 -13.77 -3.26 -21.36
CA GLN A 57 -12.51 -2.97 -20.69
C GLN A 57 -12.66 -1.67 -19.89
N VAL A 58 -12.10 -1.65 -18.68
CA VAL A 58 -12.07 -0.45 -17.83
C VAL A 58 -10.61 -0.09 -17.60
N LEU A 59 -10.26 1.17 -17.86
CA LEU A 59 -8.97 1.78 -17.62
C LEU A 59 -9.17 2.93 -16.64
N LEU A 60 -8.42 2.90 -15.54
CA LEU A 60 -8.48 3.91 -14.49
C LEU A 60 -7.11 4.57 -14.35
N THR A 61 -7.09 5.87 -14.09
CA THR A 61 -5.94 6.53 -13.46
C THR A 61 -6.32 6.89 -12.03
N THR A 62 -5.38 6.78 -11.10
CA THR A 62 -5.63 7.02 -9.68
C THR A 62 -4.35 7.47 -9.00
N HIS A 63 -4.52 8.34 -8.00
CA HIS A 63 -3.48 8.66 -7.01
C HIS A 63 -3.86 8.13 -5.61
N SER A 64 -4.94 7.36 -5.50
CA SER A 64 -5.46 6.86 -4.24
C SER A 64 -4.92 5.48 -3.91
N SER A 65 -4.21 5.39 -2.78
CA SER A 65 -3.80 4.11 -2.22
C SER A 65 -4.98 3.22 -1.83
N THR A 66 -6.13 3.80 -1.47
CA THR A 66 -7.36 3.04 -1.19
C THR A 66 -7.87 2.34 -2.45
N VAL A 67 -7.76 2.99 -3.60
CA VAL A 67 -8.12 2.39 -4.89
C VAL A 67 -7.18 1.24 -5.22
N VAL A 68 -5.85 1.47 -5.11
CA VAL A 68 -4.84 0.44 -5.36
C VAL A 68 -5.02 -0.77 -4.44
N LYS A 69 -5.34 -0.56 -3.16
CA LYS A 69 -5.63 -1.63 -2.19
C LYS A 69 -6.87 -2.48 -2.55
N GLY A 70 -7.75 -1.97 -3.42
CA GLY A 70 -8.92 -2.69 -3.92
C GLY A 70 -8.70 -3.49 -5.21
N LEU A 71 -7.48 -3.48 -5.77
CA LEU A 71 -7.13 -4.10 -7.04
C LEU A 71 -6.10 -5.24 -6.85
N SER A 72 -6.01 -6.14 -7.83
CA SER A 72 -4.92 -7.14 -7.90
C SER A 72 -3.72 -6.56 -8.65
N PHE A 73 -2.54 -7.16 -8.45
CA PHE A 73 -1.29 -6.74 -9.11
C PHE A 73 -1.39 -6.75 -10.64
N ASP A 74 -2.13 -7.70 -11.21
CA ASP A 74 -2.33 -7.80 -12.66
C ASP A 74 -3.04 -6.58 -13.25
N HIS A 75 -3.88 -5.91 -12.44
CA HIS A 75 -4.60 -4.69 -12.82
C HIS A 75 -3.74 -3.42 -12.74
N LEU A 76 -2.55 -3.47 -12.14
CA LEU A 76 -1.76 -2.29 -11.83
C LEU A 76 -0.65 -2.05 -12.86
N ARG A 77 -0.47 -0.79 -13.23
CA ARG A 77 0.68 -0.30 -14.00
C ARG A 77 1.18 0.97 -13.33
N LEU A 78 2.47 1.02 -13.02
CA LEU A 78 3.10 2.20 -12.44
C LEU A 78 3.56 3.11 -13.58
N VAL A 79 3.26 4.40 -13.47
CA VAL A 79 3.75 5.42 -14.40
C VAL A 79 4.67 6.36 -13.65
N SER A 80 5.94 6.38 -14.01
CA SER A 80 6.98 7.18 -13.36
C SER A 80 7.74 8.03 -14.39
N LYS A 81 8.57 8.97 -13.91
CA LYS A 81 9.55 9.67 -14.76
C LYS A 81 10.94 9.25 -14.33
N ASN A 82 11.81 8.92 -15.29
CA ASN A 82 13.23 8.68 -15.00
C ASN A 82 13.99 9.99 -14.74
N GLU A 83 15.27 9.89 -14.40
CA GLU A 83 16.15 11.03 -14.15
C GLU A 83 16.26 12.00 -15.35
N HIS A 84 15.99 11.49 -16.56
CA HIS A 84 16.00 12.27 -17.80
C HIS A 84 14.61 12.85 -18.15
N GLY A 85 13.61 12.69 -17.29
CA GLY A 85 12.25 13.19 -17.47
C GLY A 85 11.37 12.38 -18.44
N HIS A 86 11.85 11.25 -18.96
CA HIS A 86 11.07 10.36 -19.81
C HIS A 86 10.07 9.55 -18.98
N LYS A 87 8.85 9.39 -19.51
CA LYS A 87 7.81 8.58 -18.89
C LYS A 87 8.14 7.11 -19.06
N LEU A 88 8.13 6.37 -17.95
CA LEU A 88 8.25 4.93 -17.90
C LEU A 88 6.91 4.34 -17.47
N ILE A 89 6.53 3.22 -18.10
CA ILE A 89 5.39 2.40 -17.69
C ILE A 89 5.95 1.06 -17.28
N GLU A 90 5.82 0.74 -16.01
CA GLU A 90 6.36 -0.48 -15.44
C GLU A 90 5.19 -1.35 -14.98
N GLN A 91 5.31 -2.65 -15.26
CA GLN A 91 4.51 -3.60 -14.51
C GLN A 91 4.91 -3.50 -13.05
N VAL A 92 3.93 -3.66 -12.18
CA VAL A 92 4.21 -3.64 -10.76
C VAL A 92 4.79 -5.01 -10.39
N ILE A 93 6.10 -5.14 -10.54
CA ILE A 93 6.81 -6.37 -10.21
C ILE A 93 7.21 -6.31 -8.73
N PRO A 94 6.80 -7.30 -7.91
CA PRO A 94 7.02 -7.27 -6.47
C PRO A 94 8.50 -7.47 -6.15
N HIS A 95 9.21 -6.41 -5.77
CA HIS A 95 10.67 -6.52 -5.65
C HIS A 95 11.26 -6.03 -4.33
N GLN A 96 10.59 -6.30 -3.21
CA GLN A 96 11.29 -6.28 -1.93
C GLN A 96 10.95 -7.49 -1.06
N LEU A 97 9.66 -7.74 -0.84
CA LEU A 97 9.21 -8.99 -0.23
C LEU A 97 9.26 -10.15 -1.25
N PRO A 98 9.37 -11.42 -0.80
CA PRO A 98 9.24 -12.59 -1.68
C PRO A 98 7.81 -12.78 -2.18
N TYR A 99 6.87 -12.01 -1.65
CA TYR A 99 5.48 -11.93 -2.08
C TYR A 99 5.11 -10.50 -2.48
N PRO A 100 4.01 -10.33 -3.24
CA PRO A 100 3.57 -9.01 -3.66
C PRO A 100 2.96 -8.19 -2.51
N SER A 101 3.48 -7.00 -2.23
CA SER A 101 2.92 -6.06 -1.23
C SER A 101 2.27 -4.86 -1.90
N LEU A 102 0.99 -4.61 -1.57
CA LEU A 102 0.29 -3.39 -2.00
C LEU A 102 0.79 -2.16 -1.24
N ASN A 103 1.31 -2.34 -0.03
CA ASN A 103 1.88 -1.24 0.75
C ASN A 103 3.20 -0.76 0.14
N GLU A 104 4.04 -1.68 -0.33
CA GLU A 104 5.25 -1.35 -1.12
C GLU A 104 4.89 -0.47 -2.32
N ILE A 105 3.85 -0.85 -3.06
CA ILE A 105 3.42 -0.12 -4.25
C ILE A 105 2.93 1.26 -3.88
N ASN A 106 2.11 1.37 -2.85
CA ASN A 106 1.60 2.65 -2.38
C ASN A 106 2.74 3.56 -1.90
N PHE A 107 3.74 3.00 -1.23
CA PHE A 107 4.92 3.71 -0.81
C PHE A 107 5.75 4.19 -2.02
N LEU A 108 6.03 3.32 -2.99
CA LEU A 108 6.80 3.66 -4.20
C LEU A 108 6.07 4.66 -5.10
N ALA A 109 4.76 4.50 -5.28
CA ALA A 109 3.96 5.29 -6.20
C ALA A 109 3.55 6.66 -5.62
N PHE A 110 3.20 6.69 -4.33
CA PHE A 110 2.55 7.86 -3.71
C PHE A 110 3.30 8.40 -2.50
N ARG A 111 4.42 7.77 -2.10
CA ARG A 111 5.06 7.99 -0.78
C ARG A 111 4.07 7.84 0.37
N ASP A 112 3.05 6.99 0.16
CA ASP A 112 2.04 6.68 1.17
C ASP A 112 2.63 5.68 2.17
N LEU A 113 3.35 6.24 3.14
CA LEU A 113 4.01 5.52 4.20
C LEU A 113 3.04 5.30 5.36
N THR A 114 2.78 4.04 5.69
CA THR A 114 1.81 3.70 6.73
C THR A 114 2.39 2.76 7.78
N GLU A 115 1.77 2.76 8.97
CA GLU A 115 2.13 1.84 10.05
C GLU A 115 1.89 0.37 9.66
N GLU A 116 0.92 0.10 8.78
CA GLU A 116 0.69 -1.24 8.23
C GLU A 116 1.85 -1.72 7.38
N TYR A 117 2.47 -0.84 6.58
CA TYR A 117 3.63 -1.21 5.78
C TYR A 117 4.84 -1.53 6.67
N HIS A 118 5.07 -0.71 7.69
CA HIS A 118 6.10 -0.98 8.71
C HIS A 118 5.87 -2.33 9.38
N ASN A 119 4.62 -2.60 9.79
CA ASN A 119 4.23 -3.86 10.41
C ASN A 119 4.41 -5.08 9.48
N GLU A 120 4.16 -4.92 8.18
CA GLU A 120 4.32 -5.96 7.16
C GLU A 120 5.81 -6.33 6.99
N LEU A 121 6.68 -5.33 6.82
CA LEU A 121 8.12 -5.55 6.70
C LEU A 121 8.71 -6.22 7.95
N HIS A 122 8.29 -5.75 9.14
CA HIS A 122 8.67 -6.37 10.41
C HIS A 122 8.22 -7.82 10.50
N GLY A 123 6.95 -8.10 10.16
CA GLY A 123 6.40 -9.45 10.19
C GLY A 123 7.15 -10.41 9.25
N TYR A 124 7.60 -9.92 8.10
CA TYR A 124 8.45 -10.70 7.21
C TYR A 124 9.81 -11.04 7.84
N ILE A 125 10.52 -10.04 8.38
CA ILE A 125 11.84 -10.25 9.01
C ILE A 125 11.73 -11.24 10.19
N GLU A 126 10.64 -11.18 10.96
CA GLU A 126 10.37 -12.15 12.03
C GLU A 126 10.08 -13.55 11.49
N ALA A 127 9.27 -13.67 10.44
CA ALA A 127 8.90 -14.96 9.85
C ALA A 127 10.09 -15.71 9.23
N GLU A 128 11.08 -14.98 8.71
CA GLU A 128 12.32 -15.55 8.17
C GLU A 128 13.40 -15.76 9.24
N GLU A 129 13.09 -15.53 10.53
CA GLU A 129 14.02 -15.65 11.66
C GLU A 129 15.24 -14.70 11.60
N LEU A 130 15.19 -13.67 10.74
CA LEU A 130 16.28 -12.71 10.48
C LEU A 130 16.34 -11.55 11.48
N TRP A 131 15.44 -11.49 12.47
CA TRP A 131 15.33 -10.35 13.38
C TRP A 131 16.60 -10.08 14.18
N ASN A 132 17.34 -11.12 14.58
CA ASN A 132 18.59 -10.95 15.31
C ASN A 132 19.70 -10.37 14.43
N ASP A 133 19.77 -10.80 13.17
CA ASP A 133 20.71 -10.28 12.19
C ASP A 133 20.39 -8.83 11.84
N TYR A 134 19.10 -8.51 11.68
CA TYR A 134 18.63 -7.15 11.46
C TYR A 134 19.06 -6.20 12.58
N LYS A 135 18.92 -6.61 13.85
CA LYS A 135 19.32 -5.78 15.00
C LYS A 135 20.83 -5.55 15.10
N ASN A 136 21.64 -6.46 14.55
CA ASN A 136 23.07 -6.46 14.77
C ASN A 136 23.72 -5.16 14.24
N GLY A 137 24.53 -4.51 15.09
CA GLY A 137 25.25 -3.28 14.75
C GLY A 137 24.39 -2.02 14.59
N LYS A 138 23.06 -2.08 14.82
CA LYS A 138 22.19 -0.89 14.74
C LYS A 138 22.26 -0.05 16.01
N THR A 139 22.17 1.27 15.84
CA THR A 139 22.09 2.21 16.95
C THR A 139 20.80 2.02 17.76
N THR A 140 20.91 2.11 19.08
CA THR A 140 19.78 2.02 19.99
C THR A 140 19.31 3.38 20.47
N ILE A 141 18.04 3.45 20.82
CA ILE A 141 17.35 4.59 21.40
C ILE A 141 16.76 4.14 22.75
N THR A 142 16.73 5.06 23.70
CA THR A 142 16.09 4.84 24.99
C THR A 142 14.58 4.65 24.85
N TYR A 143 14.06 3.59 25.47
CA TYR A 143 12.64 3.30 25.53
C TYR A 143 12.20 2.98 26.96
N ASN A 144 11.21 3.70 27.45
CA ASN A 144 10.56 3.47 28.74
C ASN A 144 9.45 2.44 28.56
N LYS A 145 9.69 1.20 29.00
CA LYS A 145 8.71 0.10 28.94
C LYS A 145 7.91 0.07 30.23
N THR A 146 6.58 0.15 30.10
CA THR A 146 5.65 0.01 31.23
C THR A 146 5.05 -1.40 31.25
N PHE A 147 5.04 -2.02 32.43
CA PHE A 147 4.36 -3.30 32.64
C PHE A 147 3.78 -3.34 34.04
N ARG A 148 2.45 -3.51 34.15
CA ARG A 148 1.72 -3.57 35.43
C ARG A 148 2.08 -2.43 36.40
N GLY A 149 2.23 -1.21 35.88
CA GLY A 149 2.53 -0.01 36.68
C GLY A 149 4.01 0.24 36.98
N ASN A 150 4.91 -0.72 36.68
CA ASN A 150 6.34 -0.52 36.80
C ASN A 150 6.95 -0.03 35.48
N THR A 151 7.87 0.93 35.55
CA THR A 151 8.60 1.45 34.40
C THR A 151 10.04 0.96 34.43
N SER A 152 10.51 0.43 33.31
CA SER A 152 11.90 0.00 33.11
C SER A 152 12.45 0.65 31.85
N VAL A 153 13.74 1.00 31.88
CA VAL A 153 14.42 1.66 30.76
C VAL A 153 15.14 0.60 29.94
N HIS A 154 14.90 0.59 28.63
CA HIS A 154 15.50 -0.33 27.66
C HIS A 154 16.25 0.46 26.58
N GLN A 155 17.23 -0.18 25.96
CA GLN A 155 17.90 0.31 24.76
C GLN A 155 17.46 -0.58 23.60
N ILE A 156 16.69 -0.03 22.67
CA ILE A 156 16.11 -0.77 21.55
C ILE A 156 16.37 -0.04 20.24
N ILE A 157 16.37 -0.76 19.13
CA ILE A 157 16.58 -0.15 17.81
C ILE A 157 15.35 0.68 17.37
N LEU A 158 15.54 1.60 16.42
CA LEU A 158 14.46 2.46 15.91
C LEU A 158 13.21 1.67 15.47
N THR A 159 13.40 0.56 14.78
CA THR A 159 12.30 -0.28 14.31
C THR A 159 11.46 -0.86 15.45
N GLU A 160 12.13 -1.32 16.51
CA GLU A 160 11.47 -1.85 17.70
C GLU A 160 10.80 -0.73 18.50
N TYR A 161 11.41 0.46 18.57
CA TYR A 161 10.82 1.67 19.16
C TYR A 161 9.49 2.04 18.50
N ILE A 162 9.44 2.02 17.16
CA ILE A 162 8.24 2.29 16.38
C ILE A 162 7.20 1.19 16.59
N ARG A 163 7.60 -0.08 16.43
CA ARG A 163 6.72 -1.24 16.61
C ARG A 163 6.06 -1.24 17.99
N HIS A 164 6.84 -1.04 19.06
CA HIS A 164 6.29 -1.00 20.41
C HIS A 164 5.25 0.11 20.59
N GLN A 165 5.43 1.29 20.00
CA GLN A 165 4.40 2.33 20.12
C GLN A 165 3.16 2.07 19.26
N ILE A 166 3.29 1.38 18.13
CA ILE A 166 2.14 0.97 17.30
C ILE A 166 1.28 -0.05 18.08
N HIS A 167 1.93 -1.02 18.75
CA HIS A 167 1.23 -2.10 19.47
C HIS A 167 0.85 -1.76 20.91
N HIS A 168 1.51 -0.76 21.51
CA HIS A 168 1.24 -0.25 22.86
C HIS A 168 0.97 1.27 22.85
N PRO A 169 -0.11 1.73 22.18
CA PRO A 169 -0.44 3.15 22.11
C PRO A 169 -0.78 3.77 23.47
N GLU A 170 -1.10 2.95 24.48
CA GLU A 170 -1.32 3.38 25.86
C GLU A 170 -0.04 3.88 26.55
N ASN A 171 1.14 3.49 26.05
CA ASN A 171 2.42 3.90 26.64
C ASN A 171 2.86 5.27 26.11
N THR A 172 2.44 6.32 26.81
CA THR A 172 2.74 7.73 26.48
C THR A 172 4.05 8.25 27.11
N LEU A 173 4.85 7.39 27.75
CA LEU A 173 6.13 7.78 28.39
C LEU A 173 7.29 7.97 27.41
N ASN A 174 7.05 7.77 26.12
CA ASN A 174 8.02 7.90 25.05
C ASN A 174 7.51 8.92 24.02
N PRO A 175 8.35 9.83 23.52
CA PRO A 175 7.96 10.72 22.43
C PRO A 175 7.43 9.94 21.23
N ARG A 176 6.27 10.36 20.70
CA ARG A 176 5.74 9.73 19.48
C ARG A 176 6.78 9.80 18.37
N PHE A 177 6.98 8.71 17.64
CA PHE A 177 7.90 8.73 16.50
C PHE A 177 7.43 9.72 15.42
N THR A 178 8.38 10.30 14.70
CA THR A 178 8.11 11.22 13.58
C THR A 178 7.87 10.46 12.27
N PHE A 179 7.33 11.16 11.26
CA PHE A 179 7.22 10.61 9.91
C PHE A 179 8.59 10.21 9.34
N GLU A 180 9.63 11.05 9.54
CA GLU A 180 11.00 10.76 9.11
C GLU A 180 11.54 9.48 9.77
N GLN A 181 11.29 9.29 11.07
CA GLN A 181 11.66 8.06 11.77
C GLN A 181 10.94 6.82 11.23
N LEU A 182 9.68 6.95 10.85
CA LEU A 182 8.93 5.88 10.19
C LEU A 182 9.53 5.56 8.82
N GLU A 183 9.87 6.58 8.03
CA GLU A 183 10.46 6.43 6.69
C GLU A 183 11.84 5.77 6.79
N ASP A 184 12.68 6.23 7.71
CA ASP A 184 13.99 5.68 8.00
C ASP A 184 13.88 4.21 8.42
N SER A 185 12.99 3.87 9.35
CA SER A 185 12.82 2.49 9.77
C SER A 185 12.30 1.59 8.66
N VAL A 186 11.41 2.09 7.80
CA VAL A 186 10.91 1.33 6.65
C VAL A 186 12.07 1.10 5.68
N ASN A 187 12.80 2.13 5.27
CA ASN A 187 13.94 2.00 4.36
C ASN A 187 15.03 1.07 4.92
N LEU A 188 15.34 1.14 6.21
CA LEU A 188 16.29 0.22 6.85
C LEU A 188 15.85 -1.25 6.76
N MET A 189 14.56 -1.54 6.95
CA MET A 189 14.03 -2.90 6.79
C MET A 189 14.06 -3.34 5.32
N ARG A 190 13.67 -2.46 4.41
CA ARG A 190 13.68 -2.69 2.96
C ARG A 190 15.09 -3.03 2.46
N ASP A 191 16.08 -2.22 2.80
CA ASP A 191 17.47 -2.41 2.41
C ASP A 191 18.05 -3.71 2.99
N PHE A 192 17.72 -4.00 4.25
CA PHE A 192 18.14 -5.26 4.87
C PHE A 192 17.54 -6.46 4.14
N ILE A 193 16.23 -6.48 3.89
CA ILE A 193 15.56 -7.58 3.17
C ILE A 193 16.18 -7.78 1.78
N LEU A 194 16.47 -6.69 1.06
CA LEU A 194 17.15 -6.76 -0.23
C LEU A 194 18.56 -7.33 -0.12
N SER A 195 19.32 -6.99 0.93
CA SER A 195 20.67 -7.51 1.14
C SER A 195 20.71 -9.02 1.37
N GLN A 196 19.65 -9.62 1.90
CA GLN A 196 19.56 -11.06 2.15
C GLN A 196 19.26 -11.89 0.89
N ARG A 197 18.90 -11.24 -0.23
CA ARG A 197 18.57 -11.91 -1.50
C ARG A 197 19.78 -12.06 -2.44
N ASN A 198 20.95 -11.54 -2.04
CA ASN A 198 22.20 -11.59 -2.81
C ASN A 198 23.16 -12.67 -2.31
#